data_AF-A0A349MAU7-F1
#
_entry.id   AF-A0A349MAU7-F1
#
_cell.length_a   1.000
_cell.length_b   1.000
_cell.length_c   1.000
_cell.angle_alpha   90.00
_cell.angle_beta   90.00
_cell.angle_gamma   90.00
#
_symmetry.space_group_name_H-M   'P 1'
#
loop_
_entity.id
_entity.type
_entity.pdbx_description
1 polymer ?
#
loop_
_entity_poly.entity_id
_entity_poly.type
_entity_poly.pdbx_seq_one_letter_code
_entity_poly.pdbx_strand_id
1 'polypeptide(L)'
;GWSLAGGADAVQACIQASWILPLSAIGIFFYPLFRLTATCSQELGISVATIATKLSMAIPVLVLALADGIHHIHWGQWLGISLAFPAVYLSSRSSKFTPSSATSIRSLWWIPFVMFAGSGCIDLVFGWFSTDPNLAVPGMQMAFASVPFTLGGLVGLLHQVQVGFKRPSIRDILGGLLLGVANFGSLYFLLIAFKVQMMERAMVIPLLNLSVIVLATLAGAILLHDRPNKQALWGVA
;
A
#
# COMPACT_ATOMS: atom_id res chain seq x y z
N GLY A 1 -1.85 -15.10 -10.96
CA GLY A 1 -3.11 -14.44 -10.56
C GLY A 1 -4.27 -14.98 -11.36
N TRP A 2 -4.50 -14.44 -12.56
CA TRP A 2 -5.61 -14.82 -13.44
C TRP A 2 -5.77 -16.33 -13.71
N SER A 3 -4.68 -17.05 -13.96
CA SER A 3 -4.73 -18.51 -14.16
C SER A 3 -5.31 -19.26 -12.96
N LEU A 4 -4.93 -18.87 -11.74
CA LEU A 4 -5.41 -19.46 -10.49
C LEU A 4 -6.83 -19.02 -10.15
N ALA A 5 -7.25 -17.87 -10.67
CA ALA A 5 -8.57 -17.30 -10.41
C ALA A 5 -9.71 -17.96 -11.23
N GLY A 6 -9.38 -18.82 -12.20
CA GLY A 6 -10.34 -19.38 -13.16
C GLY A 6 -10.14 -18.90 -14.61
N GLY A 7 -9.05 -18.19 -14.90
CA GLY A 7 -8.66 -17.83 -16.25
C GLY A 7 -9.62 -16.85 -16.92
N ALA A 8 -10.07 -17.17 -18.13
CA ALA A 8 -10.92 -16.29 -18.96
C ALA A 8 -12.30 -16.05 -18.33
N ASP A 9 -12.89 -17.08 -17.73
CA ASP A 9 -14.21 -16.97 -17.07
C ASP A 9 -14.15 -15.99 -15.90
N ALA A 10 -13.05 -16.01 -15.15
CA ALA A 10 -12.82 -15.06 -14.07
C ALA A 10 -12.72 -13.63 -14.59
N VAL A 11 -12.00 -13.40 -15.70
CA VAL A 11 -11.91 -12.07 -16.33
C VAL A 11 -13.28 -11.57 -16.75
N GLN A 12 -14.10 -12.41 -17.38
CA GLN A 12 -15.43 -12.03 -17.83
C GLN A 12 -16.35 -11.66 -16.65
N ALA A 13 -16.33 -12.45 -15.58
CA ALA A 13 -17.07 -12.16 -14.37
C ALA A 13 -16.59 -10.87 -13.68
N CYS A 14 -15.29 -10.59 -13.67
CA CYS A 14 -14.73 -9.36 -13.13
C CYS A 14 -15.25 -8.12 -13.87
N ILE A 15 -15.35 -8.16 -15.20
CA ILE A 15 -15.81 -7.01 -16.00
C ILE A 15 -17.24 -6.59 -15.64
N GLN A 16 -18.06 -7.54 -15.16
CA GLN A 16 -19.43 -7.27 -14.73
C GLN A 16 -19.54 -6.88 -13.26
N ALA A 17 -18.44 -6.95 -12.49
CA ALA A 17 -18.47 -6.67 -11.07
C ALA A 17 -18.48 -5.16 -10.77
N SER A 18 -19.25 -4.77 -9.75
CA SER A 18 -19.34 -3.40 -9.21
C SER A 18 -17.98 -2.75 -8.91
N TRP A 19 -17.02 -3.55 -8.47
CA TRP A 19 -15.71 -3.09 -8.02
C TRP A 19 -14.70 -2.89 -9.15
N ILE A 20 -14.96 -3.36 -10.38
CA ILE A 20 -13.95 -3.35 -11.45
C ILE A 20 -13.53 -1.94 -11.85
N LEU A 21 -14.47 -1.01 -11.93
CA LEU A 21 -14.21 0.37 -12.35
C LEU A 21 -13.34 1.13 -11.33
N PRO A 22 -13.72 1.22 -10.03
CA PRO A 22 -12.88 1.87 -9.04
C PRO A 22 -11.54 1.16 -8.85
N LEU A 23 -11.52 -0.18 -8.89
CA LEU A 23 -10.29 -0.94 -8.78
C LEU A 23 -9.36 -0.74 -9.98
N SER A 24 -9.92 -0.58 -11.18
CA SER A 24 -9.14 -0.30 -12.39
C SER A 24 -8.51 1.09 -12.35
N ALA A 25 -9.25 2.10 -11.89
CA ALA A 25 -8.73 3.43 -11.69
C ALA A 25 -7.53 3.42 -10.73
N ILE A 26 -7.67 2.72 -9.60
CA ILE A 26 -6.57 2.51 -8.64
C ILE A 26 -5.40 1.73 -9.28
N GLY A 27 -5.70 0.69 -10.08
CA GLY A 27 -4.69 -0.10 -10.78
C GLY A 27 -3.81 0.73 -11.72
N ILE A 28 -4.37 1.77 -12.36
CA ILE A 28 -3.60 2.71 -13.18
C ILE A 28 -2.66 3.55 -12.31
N PHE A 29 -3.12 4.01 -11.14
CA PHE A 29 -2.31 4.78 -10.19
C PHE A 29 -1.31 3.94 -9.38
N PHE A 30 -1.45 2.62 -9.41
CA PHE A 30 -0.61 1.70 -8.66
C PHE A 30 0.87 1.85 -9.05
N TYR A 31 1.22 1.78 -10.34
CA TYR A 31 2.62 1.95 -10.80
C TYR A 31 3.21 3.33 -10.46
N PRO A 32 2.54 4.46 -10.76
CA PRO A 32 3.02 5.78 -10.35
C PRO A 32 3.29 5.90 -8.85
N LEU A 33 2.45 5.31 -7.99
CA LEU A 33 2.64 5.34 -6.54
C LEU A 33 3.82 4.47 -6.08
N PHE A 34 4.03 3.30 -6.68
CA PHE A 34 5.22 2.48 -6.42
C PHE A 34 6.50 3.23 -6.81
N ARG A 35 6.50 3.88 -7.98
CA ARG A 35 7.63 4.71 -8.42
C ARG A 35 7.87 5.88 -7.48
N LEU A 36 6.81 6.55 -7.04
CA LEU A 36 6.89 7.64 -6.07
C LEU A 36 7.45 7.18 -4.72
N THR A 37 7.05 5.99 -4.26
CA THR A 37 7.58 5.36 -3.03
C THR A 37 9.07 5.07 -3.14
N ALA A 38 9.53 4.58 -4.30
CA ALA A 38 10.95 4.37 -4.57
C ALA A 38 11.73 5.69 -4.57
N THR A 39 11.24 6.72 -5.29
CA THR A 39 11.86 8.06 -5.31
C THR A 39 11.90 8.69 -3.92
N CYS A 40 10.81 8.60 -3.15
CA CYS A 40 10.77 9.10 -1.78
C CYS A 40 11.80 8.39 -0.91
N SER A 41 11.91 7.05 -1.02
CA SER A 41 12.87 6.26 -0.26
C SER A 41 14.33 6.60 -0.58
N GLN A 42 14.61 6.92 -1.84
CA GLN A 42 15.95 7.27 -2.34
C GLN A 42 16.35 8.72 -2.00
N GLU A 43 15.45 9.68 -2.18
CA GLU A 43 15.76 11.12 -2.07
C GLU A 43 15.45 11.71 -0.68
N LEU A 44 14.39 11.21 -0.01
CA LEU A 44 13.93 11.69 1.31
C LEU A 44 14.20 10.68 2.43
N GLY A 45 14.68 9.48 2.07
CA GLY A 45 14.99 8.40 3.00
C GLY A 45 13.81 7.45 3.24
N ILE A 46 14.15 6.19 3.50
CA ILE A 46 13.19 5.08 3.72
C ILE A 46 12.24 5.38 4.89
N SER A 47 12.71 6.09 5.92
CA SER A 47 11.89 6.45 7.08
C SER A 47 10.72 7.36 6.69
N VAL A 48 10.95 8.38 5.85
CA VAL A 48 9.89 9.31 5.42
C VAL A 48 8.84 8.59 4.57
N ALA A 49 9.28 7.76 3.63
CA ALA A 49 8.40 6.94 2.80
C ALA A 49 7.55 5.99 3.66
N THR A 50 8.17 5.32 4.63
CA THR A 50 7.48 4.41 5.55
C THR A 50 6.44 5.14 6.38
N ILE A 51 6.78 6.30 6.97
CA ILE A 51 5.83 7.10 7.76
C ILE A 51 4.63 7.52 6.90
N ALA A 52 4.87 8.02 5.69
CA ALA A 52 3.79 8.47 4.80
C ALA A 52 2.82 7.34 4.44
N THR A 53 3.34 6.17 4.04
CA THR A 53 2.53 5.00 3.68
C THR A 53 1.84 4.38 4.90
N LYS A 54 2.44 4.44 6.09
CA LYS A 54 1.82 3.86 7.30
C LYS A 54 0.73 4.74 7.87
N LEU A 55 0.91 6.05 7.81
CA LEU A 55 -0.12 7.01 8.23
C LEU A 55 -1.30 7.06 7.24
N SER A 56 -1.11 6.68 5.96
CA SER A 56 -2.18 6.72 4.94
C SER A 56 -3.43 5.97 5.33
N MET A 57 -3.26 4.92 6.12
CA MET A 57 -4.27 4.18 6.86
C MET A 57 -5.35 5.04 7.54
N ALA A 58 -5.02 6.23 8.01
CA ALA A 58 -6.00 7.10 8.64
C ALA A 58 -7.20 7.35 7.72
N ILE A 59 -6.97 7.39 6.39
CA ILE A 59 -8.00 7.57 5.37
C ILE A 59 -8.99 6.39 5.34
N PRO A 60 -8.59 5.14 5.05
CA PRO A 60 -9.52 4.02 5.01
C PRO A 60 -10.20 3.78 6.35
N VAL A 61 -9.50 3.92 7.48
CA VAL A 61 -10.10 3.75 8.81
C VAL A 61 -11.24 4.75 9.02
N LEU A 62 -11.01 6.02 8.73
CA LEU A 62 -12.04 7.05 8.88
C LEU A 62 -13.24 6.78 7.97
N VAL A 63 -12.99 6.56 6.68
CA VAL A 63 -14.08 6.43 5.70
C VAL A 63 -14.89 5.15 5.93
N LEU A 64 -14.23 4.04 6.26
CA LEU A 64 -14.92 2.79 6.58
C LEU A 64 -15.69 2.91 7.89
N ALA A 65 -15.12 3.53 8.93
CA ALA A 65 -15.83 3.72 10.20
C ALA A 65 -17.02 4.68 10.07
N LEU A 66 -16.91 5.73 9.24
CA LEU A 66 -18.05 6.60 8.90
C LEU A 66 -19.14 5.85 8.14
N ALA A 67 -18.77 4.95 7.22
CA ALA A 67 -19.71 4.15 6.45
C ALA A 67 -20.38 3.05 7.28
N ASP A 68 -19.67 2.46 8.23
CA ASP A 68 -20.19 1.48 9.19
C ASP A 68 -21.05 2.16 10.29
N GLY A 69 -20.96 3.48 10.42
CA GLY A 69 -21.80 4.33 11.28
C GLY A 69 -21.00 5.09 12.34
N ILE A 70 -21.32 6.37 12.52
CA ILE A 70 -20.58 7.32 13.39
C ILE A 70 -20.45 6.81 14.84
N HIS A 71 -21.40 5.99 15.32
CA HIS A 71 -21.39 5.43 16.67
C HIS A 71 -20.26 4.43 16.93
N HIS A 72 -19.62 3.89 15.89
CA HIS A 72 -18.47 2.99 16.01
C HIS A 72 -17.13 3.75 16.08
N ILE A 73 -17.15 5.08 15.93
CA ILE A 73 -15.93 5.89 15.97
C ILE A 73 -15.56 6.21 17.41
N HIS A 74 -14.47 5.62 17.88
CA HIS A 74 -13.92 5.87 19.20
C HIS A 74 -13.09 7.16 19.21
N TRP A 75 -12.99 7.82 20.37
CA TRP A 75 -12.19 9.05 20.53
C TRP A 75 -10.74 8.92 20.04
N GLY A 76 -10.14 7.73 20.21
CA GLY A 76 -8.78 7.44 19.74
C GLY A 76 -8.61 7.54 18.21
N GLN A 77 -9.65 7.19 17.43
CA GLN A 77 -9.59 7.27 15.97
C GLN A 77 -9.57 8.74 15.51
N TRP A 78 -10.37 9.61 16.14
CA TRP A 78 -10.35 11.05 15.87
C TRP A 78 -8.99 11.68 16.16
N LEU A 79 -8.38 11.36 17.31
CA LEU A 79 -7.04 11.84 17.66
C LEU A 79 -5.98 11.35 16.65
N GLY A 80 -6.01 10.07 16.28
CA GLY A 80 -5.08 9.51 15.30
C GLY A 80 -5.13 10.22 13.96
N ILE A 81 -6.33 10.56 13.48
CA ILE A 81 -6.53 11.29 12.22
C ILE A 81 -6.02 12.73 12.32
N SER A 82 -6.37 13.45 13.39
CA SER A 82 -5.91 14.83 13.59
C SER A 82 -4.39 14.93 13.65
N LEU A 83 -3.72 13.89 14.16
CA LEU A 83 -2.25 13.83 14.24
C LEU A 83 -1.58 13.31 12.97
N ALA A 84 -2.28 12.56 12.11
CA ALA A 84 -1.71 11.97 10.90
C ALA A 84 -1.19 13.03 9.91
N PHE A 85 -1.99 14.07 9.61
CA PHE A 85 -1.59 15.13 8.68
C PHE A 85 -0.36 15.93 9.17
N PRO A 86 -0.33 16.43 10.42
CA PRO A 86 0.87 17.06 10.98
C PRO A 86 2.09 16.12 11.02
N ALA A 87 1.89 14.83 11.32
CA ALA A 87 2.99 13.87 11.37
C ALA A 87 3.64 13.64 10.01
N VAL A 88 2.85 13.53 8.92
CA VAL A 88 3.37 13.45 7.54
C VAL A 88 4.13 14.74 7.17
N TYR A 89 3.56 15.90 7.52
CA TYR A 89 4.18 17.21 7.30
C TYR A 89 5.54 17.32 8.01
N LEU A 90 5.63 16.92 9.27
CA LEU A 90 6.85 17.02 10.07
C LEU A 90 7.90 15.98 9.63
N SER A 91 7.47 14.76 9.31
CA SER A 91 8.32 13.68 8.80
C SER A 91 9.10 14.11 7.56
N SER A 92 8.40 14.69 6.58
CA SER A 92 9.02 15.18 5.34
C SER A 92 10.03 16.32 5.53
N ARG A 93 9.99 17.05 6.66
CA ARG A 93 11.00 18.06 7.04
C ARG A 93 12.14 17.51 7.88
N SER A 94 11.99 16.32 8.47
CA SER A 94 12.99 15.70 9.34
C SER A 94 14.10 14.98 8.58
N SER A 95 14.09 15.02 7.24
CA SER A 95 15.13 14.37 6.43
C SER A 95 16.50 15.00 6.73
N LYS A 96 17.25 14.31 7.60
CA LYS A 96 18.66 14.56 7.90
C LYS A 96 19.58 13.98 6.81
N PHE A 97 19.01 13.36 5.77
CA PHE A 97 19.78 12.88 4.64
C PHE A 97 20.17 14.09 3.77
N THR A 98 21.48 14.35 3.70
CA THR A 98 22.07 15.19 2.67
C THR A 98 21.62 14.64 1.31
N PRO A 99 20.86 15.42 0.51
CA PRO A 99 20.42 14.94 -0.79
C PRO A 99 21.66 14.72 -1.65
N SER A 100 21.80 13.50 -2.19
CA SER A 100 22.92 13.14 -3.08
C SER A 100 22.82 13.82 -4.45
N SER A 101 21.73 14.55 -4.69
CA SER A 101 21.43 15.28 -5.91
C SER A 101 21.16 16.76 -5.59
N ALA A 102 21.56 17.67 -6.47
CA ALA A 102 21.39 19.12 -6.34
C ALA A 102 19.93 19.60 -6.40
N THR A 103 18.95 18.72 -6.14
CA THR A 103 17.54 19.05 -6.09
C THR A 103 17.19 19.54 -4.69
N SER A 104 16.87 20.82 -4.57
CA SER A 104 16.49 21.43 -3.30
C SER A 104 15.34 20.64 -2.64
N ILE A 105 15.50 20.27 -1.37
CA ILE A 105 14.48 19.65 -0.49
C ILE A 105 13.12 20.36 -0.58
N ARG A 106 13.11 21.66 -0.90
CA ARG A 106 11.91 22.47 -1.12
C ARG A 106 11.00 21.95 -2.26
N SER A 107 11.55 21.27 -3.26
CA SER A 107 10.81 20.74 -4.41
C SER A 107 10.20 19.35 -4.18
N LEU A 108 10.62 18.62 -3.15
CA LEU A 108 10.23 17.21 -2.93
C LEU A 108 9.19 17.04 -1.81
N TRP A 109 8.84 18.13 -1.12
CA TRP A 109 7.96 18.12 0.05
C TRP A 109 6.53 17.61 -0.21
N TRP A 110 6.06 17.67 -1.47
CA TRP A 110 4.74 17.16 -1.87
C TRP A 110 4.71 15.64 -2.01
N ILE A 111 5.87 14.99 -2.19
CA ILE A 111 5.96 13.54 -2.45
C ILE A 111 5.31 12.72 -1.32
N PRO A 112 5.65 12.93 -0.03
CA PRO A 112 5.04 12.20 1.08
C PRO A 112 3.53 12.44 1.19
N PHE A 113 3.05 13.62 0.82
CA PHE A 113 1.62 13.94 0.85
C PHE A 113 0.84 13.18 -0.23
N VAL A 114 1.37 13.14 -1.47
CA VAL A 114 0.76 12.37 -2.55
C VAL A 114 0.82 10.87 -2.26
N MET A 115 1.90 10.37 -1.65
CA MET A 115 1.98 8.99 -1.18
C MET A 115 0.93 8.69 -0.10
N PHE A 116 0.78 9.57 0.89
CA PHE A 116 -0.23 9.44 1.94
C PHE A 116 -1.64 9.37 1.35
N ALA A 117 -2.00 10.31 0.48
CA ALA A 117 -3.32 10.33 -0.15
C ALA A 117 -3.54 9.11 -1.07
N GLY A 118 -2.58 8.83 -1.96
CA GLY A 118 -2.69 7.76 -2.94
C GLY A 118 -2.73 6.38 -2.30
N SER A 119 -1.85 6.09 -1.34
CA SER A 119 -1.86 4.82 -0.61
C SER A 119 -3.13 4.66 0.23
N GLY A 120 -3.63 5.76 0.82
CA GLY A 120 -4.88 5.73 1.58
C GLY A 120 -6.09 5.44 0.70
N CYS A 121 -6.14 6.01 -0.51
CA CYS A 121 -7.18 5.70 -1.50
C CYS A 121 -7.11 4.24 -1.97
N ILE A 122 -5.91 3.71 -2.20
CA ILE A 122 -5.70 2.29 -2.55
C ILE A 122 -6.29 1.39 -1.46
N ASP A 123 -5.85 1.61 -0.21
CA ASP A 123 -6.26 0.80 0.93
C ASP A 123 -7.77 0.92 1.19
N LEU A 124 -8.34 2.10 0.97
CA LEU A 124 -9.79 2.34 1.09
C LEU A 124 -10.58 1.55 0.06
N VAL A 125 -10.20 1.60 -1.22
CA VAL A 125 -10.89 0.83 -2.27
C VAL A 125 -10.79 -0.66 -1.98
N PHE A 126 -9.63 -1.15 -1.54
CA PHE A 126 -9.47 -2.54 -1.13
C PHE A 126 -10.35 -2.91 0.06
N GLY A 127 -10.35 -2.10 1.12
CA GLY A 127 -11.17 -2.34 2.30
C GLY A 127 -12.67 -2.25 2.02
N TRP A 128 -13.10 -1.27 1.22
CA TRP A 128 -14.49 -1.02 0.88
C TRP A 128 -15.12 -2.19 0.13
N PHE A 129 -14.43 -2.68 -0.91
CA PHE A 129 -14.93 -3.78 -1.72
C PHE A 129 -14.60 -5.16 -1.15
N SER A 130 -13.82 -5.27 -0.08
CA SER A 130 -13.41 -6.56 0.51
C SER A 130 -14.57 -7.50 0.91
N THR A 131 -15.76 -6.95 1.17
CA THR A 131 -16.98 -7.69 1.54
C THR A 131 -17.99 -7.81 0.41
N ASP A 132 -17.62 -7.43 -0.81
CA ASP A 132 -18.52 -7.57 -1.95
C ASP A 132 -18.91 -9.05 -2.12
N PRO A 133 -20.22 -9.39 -2.23
CA PRO A 133 -20.66 -10.77 -2.38
C PRO A 133 -19.99 -11.51 -3.55
N ASN A 134 -19.61 -10.79 -4.61
CA ASN A 134 -18.94 -11.38 -5.77
C ASN A 134 -17.53 -11.91 -5.43
N LEU A 135 -16.90 -11.42 -4.37
CA LEU A 135 -15.60 -11.93 -3.89
C LEU A 135 -15.72 -13.25 -3.13
N ALA A 136 -16.91 -13.64 -2.66
CA ALA A 136 -17.11 -14.89 -1.97
C ALA A 136 -16.99 -16.11 -2.90
N VAL A 137 -17.17 -15.89 -4.21
CA VAL A 137 -17.01 -16.91 -5.25
C VAL A 137 -15.54 -17.38 -5.28
N PRO A 138 -15.30 -18.71 -5.30
CA PRO A 138 -13.95 -19.25 -5.39
C PRO A 138 -13.16 -18.64 -6.55
N GLY A 139 -11.93 -18.19 -6.29
CA GLY A 139 -11.05 -17.58 -7.29
C GLY A 139 -11.20 -16.07 -7.46
N MET A 140 -12.35 -15.46 -7.12
CA MET A 140 -12.57 -14.02 -7.32
C MET A 140 -11.67 -13.13 -6.47
N GLN A 141 -11.25 -13.58 -5.28
CA GLN A 141 -10.25 -12.87 -4.48
C GLN A 141 -8.90 -12.77 -5.20
N MET A 142 -8.49 -13.83 -5.90
CA MET A 142 -7.27 -13.81 -6.71
C MET A 142 -7.45 -12.97 -7.97
N ALA A 143 -8.65 -12.96 -8.56
CA ALA A 143 -8.97 -12.12 -9.70
C ALA A 143 -8.90 -10.63 -9.33
N PHE A 144 -9.55 -10.25 -8.22
CA PHE A 144 -9.52 -8.91 -7.64
C PHE A 144 -8.10 -8.46 -7.33
N ALA A 145 -7.29 -9.31 -6.69
CA ALA A 145 -5.87 -9.04 -6.47
C ALA A 145 -5.09 -8.84 -7.78
N SER A 146 -5.48 -9.52 -8.87
CA SER A 146 -4.75 -9.49 -10.13
C SER A 146 -4.99 -8.21 -10.94
N VAL A 147 -6.14 -7.55 -10.80
CA VAL A 147 -6.47 -6.31 -11.54
C VAL A 147 -5.44 -5.20 -11.37
N PRO A 148 -5.11 -4.73 -10.14
CA PRO A 148 -4.18 -3.62 -9.96
C PRO A 148 -2.75 -3.97 -10.39
N PHE A 149 -2.31 -5.21 -10.22
CA PHE A 149 -1.00 -5.66 -10.71
C PHE A 149 -0.95 -5.72 -12.23
N THR A 150 -2.04 -6.14 -12.88
CA THR A 150 -2.11 -6.21 -14.34
C THR A 150 -2.08 -4.81 -14.94
N LEU A 151 -2.93 -3.91 -14.44
CA LEU A 151 -3.00 -2.54 -14.93
C LEU A 151 -1.74 -1.74 -14.58
N GLY A 152 -1.21 -1.88 -13.37
CA GLY A 152 0.05 -1.28 -12.97
C GLY A 152 1.21 -1.77 -13.84
N GLY A 153 1.25 -3.07 -14.14
CA GLY A 153 2.22 -3.67 -15.06
C GLY A 153 2.11 -3.10 -16.48
N LEU A 154 0.89 -2.96 -17.01
CA LEU A 154 0.65 -2.35 -18.32
C LEU A 154 1.08 -0.88 -18.36
N VAL A 155 0.71 -0.08 -17.36
CA VAL A 155 1.13 1.33 -17.26
C VAL A 155 2.65 1.45 -17.14
N GLY A 156 3.28 0.58 -16.34
CA GLY A 156 4.73 0.53 -16.21
C GLY A 156 5.42 0.16 -17.53
N LEU A 157 4.86 -0.79 -18.27
CA LEU A 157 5.36 -1.18 -19.59
C LEU A 157 5.24 -0.03 -20.60
N LEU A 158 4.08 0.64 -20.64
CA LEU A 158 3.85 1.80 -21.51
C LEU A 158 4.84 2.92 -21.20
N HIS A 159 5.05 3.22 -19.93
CA HIS A 159 6.05 4.20 -19.50
C HIS A 159 7.47 3.80 -19.95
N GLN A 160 7.83 2.52 -19.83
CA GLN A 160 9.14 2.02 -20.27
C GLN A 160 9.33 2.12 -21.79
N VAL A 161 8.27 1.90 -22.57
CA VAL A 161 8.30 2.09 -24.03
C VAL A 161 8.52 3.57 -24.38
N GLN A 162 7.87 4.49 -23.66
CA GLN A 162 8.02 5.94 -23.89
C GLN A 162 9.41 6.48 -23.54
N VAL A 163 10.01 6.02 -22.45
CA VAL A 163 11.33 6.50 -21.97
C VAL A 163 12.50 5.78 -22.66
N GLY A 164 12.21 4.76 -23.47
CA GLY A 164 13.19 3.95 -24.18
C GLY A 164 13.46 2.64 -23.43
N PHE A 165 13.17 1.53 -24.09
CA PHE A 165 13.21 0.20 -23.48
C PHE A 165 14.66 -0.25 -23.20
N LYS A 166 15.14 -0.03 -21.98
CA LYS A 166 16.37 -0.68 -21.50
C LYS A 166 16.05 -2.11 -21.12
N ARG A 167 16.81 -3.07 -21.67
CA ARG A 167 16.67 -4.49 -21.31
C ARG A 167 16.98 -4.66 -19.82
N PRO A 168 16.03 -5.15 -19.00
CA PRO A 168 16.30 -5.40 -17.60
C PRO A 168 17.34 -6.52 -17.45
N SER A 169 18.20 -6.41 -16.45
CA SER A 169 19.10 -7.50 -16.10
C SER A 169 18.32 -8.66 -15.48
N ILE A 170 18.91 -9.85 -15.46
CA ILE A 170 18.31 -11.01 -14.76
C ILE A 170 18.06 -10.70 -13.28
N ARG A 171 18.93 -9.88 -12.65
CA ARG A 171 18.75 -9.44 -11.26
C ARG A 171 17.51 -8.58 -11.09
N ASP A 172 17.25 -7.68 -12.04
CA ASP A 172 16.06 -6.82 -12.02
C ASP A 172 14.78 -7.64 -12.21
N ILE A 173 14.81 -8.65 -13.09
CA ILE A 173 13.69 -9.56 -13.32
C ILE A 173 13.42 -10.39 -12.06
N LEU A 174 14.45 -10.99 -11.46
CA LEU A 174 14.30 -11.79 -10.24
C LEU A 174 13.83 -10.94 -9.06
N GLY A 175 14.41 -9.75 -8.88
CA GLY A 175 14.00 -8.81 -7.85
C GLY A 175 12.55 -8.35 -8.02
N GLY A 176 12.17 -7.99 -9.24
CA GLY A 176 10.79 -7.62 -9.58
C GLY A 176 9.81 -8.77 -9.38
N LEU A 177 10.19 -10.00 -9.72
CA LEU A 177 9.35 -11.18 -9.54
C LEU A 177 9.15 -11.49 -8.05
N LEU A 178 10.22 -11.52 -7.26
CA LEU A 178 10.14 -11.76 -5.80
C LEU A 178 9.30 -10.67 -5.12
N LEU A 179 9.53 -9.41 -5.47
CA LEU A 179 8.75 -8.29 -4.95
C LEU A 179 7.27 -8.39 -5.36
N GLY A 180 7.00 -8.74 -6.62
CA GLY A 180 5.65 -8.92 -7.13
C GLY A 180 4.89 -10.06 -6.43
N VAL A 181 5.54 -11.22 -6.26
CA VAL A 181 4.96 -12.37 -5.54
C VAL A 181 4.68 -12.04 -4.09
N ALA A 182 5.64 -11.39 -3.40
CA ALA A 182 5.45 -10.97 -2.01
C ALA A 182 4.28 -9.98 -1.86
N ASN A 183 4.17 -8.97 -2.73
CA ASN A 183 3.07 -8.00 -2.68
C ASN A 183 1.72 -8.63 -3.05
N PHE A 184 1.68 -9.48 -4.08
CA PHE A 184 0.44 -10.17 -4.47
C PHE A 184 -0.04 -11.10 -3.34
N GLY A 185 0.88 -11.85 -2.72
CA GLY A 185 0.59 -12.70 -1.57
C GLY A 185 0.02 -11.90 -0.40
N SER A 186 0.67 -10.79 -0.01
CA SER A 186 0.19 -9.91 1.06
C SER A 186 -1.25 -9.45 0.85
N LEU A 187 -1.58 -9.03 -0.38
CA LEU A 187 -2.93 -8.58 -0.70
C LEU A 187 -3.94 -9.73 -0.71
N TYR A 188 -3.57 -10.90 -1.22
CA TYR A 188 -4.42 -12.09 -1.17
C TYR A 188 -4.73 -12.52 0.26
N PHE A 189 -3.72 -12.57 1.14
CA PHE A 189 -3.91 -12.90 2.55
C PHE A 189 -4.72 -11.83 3.29
N LEU A 190 -4.58 -10.54 2.93
CA LEU A 190 -5.45 -9.47 3.43
C LEU A 190 -6.93 -9.73 3.09
N LEU A 191 -7.24 -10.13 1.85
CA LEU A 191 -8.61 -10.49 1.45
C LEU A 191 -9.14 -11.72 2.18
N ILE A 192 -8.29 -12.70 2.44
CA ILE A 192 -8.66 -13.84 3.30
C ILE A 192 -8.98 -13.35 4.71
N ALA A 193 -8.14 -12.48 5.29
CA ALA A 193 -8.36 -11.94 6.64
C ALA A 193 -9.70 -11.21 6.77
N PHE A 194 -10.10 -10.42 5.76
CA PHE A 194 -11.42 -9.80 5.71
C PHE A 194 -12.57 -10.82 5.63
N LYS A 195 -12.38 -11.93 4.90
CA LYS A 195 -13.40 -12.97 4.74
C LYS A 195 -13.74 -13.69 6.05
N VAL A 196 -12.77 -13.88 6.95
CA VAL A 196 -13.02 -14.59 8.22
C VAL A 196 -13.90 -13.76 9.18
N GLN A 197 -14.11 -12.46 8.91
CA GLN A 197 -14.97 -11.54 9.68
C GLN A 197 -14.73 -11.55 11.21
N MET A 198 -13.54 -11.95 11.66
CA MET A 198 -13.18 -12.03 13.08
C MET A 198 -13.13 -10.65 13.74
N MET A 199 -12.92 -9.58 12.97
CA MET A 199 -12.77 -8.20 13.44
C MET A 199 -13.40 -7.23 12.45
N GLU A 200 -13.77 -6.04 12.92
CA GLU A 200 -14.28 -4.95 12.09
C GLU A 200 -13.26 -4.57 10.99
N ARG A 201 -13.77 -4.24 9.79
CA ARG A 201 -12.93 -3.88 8.63
C ARG A 201 -11.98 -2.72 8.93
N ALA A 202 -12.46 -1.76 9.71
CA ALA A 202 -11.70 -0.61 10.16
C ALA A 202 -10.51 -0.98 11.08
N MET A 203 -10.51 -2.18 11.68
CA MET A 203 -9.43 -2.68 12.56
C MET A 203 -8.46 -3.65 11.86
N VAL A 204 -8.92 -4.37 10.84
CA VAL A 204 -8.10 -5.35 10.11
C VAL A 204 -6.93 -4.68 9.39
N ILE A 205 -7.18 -3.58 8.64
CA ILE A 205 -6.11 -2.89 7.92
C ILE A 205 -5.05 -2.38 8.91
N PRO A 206 -5.40 -1.70 10.03
CA PRO A 206 -4.41 -1.23 11.00
C PRO A 206 -3.57 -2.29 11.63
N LEU A 207 -4.22 -3.36 12.05
CA LEU A 207 -3.52 -4.44 12.70
C LEU A 207 -2.49 -5.07 11.76
N LEU A 208 -2.85 -5.29 10.48
CA LEU A 208 -1.92 -5.87 9.51
C LEU A 208 -0.77 -4.92 9.18
N ASN A 209 -1.06 -3.65 8.93
CA ASN A 209 -0.02 -2.66 8.63
C ASN A 209 0.96 -2.48 9.80
N LEU A 210 0.47 -2.51 11.05
CA LEU A 210 1.30 -2.46 12.25
C LEU A 210 2.07 -3.76 12.47
N SER A 211 1.43 -4.92 12.31
CA SER A 211 2.06 -6.24 12.47
C SER A 211 3.25 -6.40 11.54
N VAL A 212 3.14 -5.94 10.28
CA VAL A 212 4.26 -5.95 9.33
C VAL A 212 5.41 -5.07 9.81
N ILE A 213 5.14 -3.91 10.43
CA ILE A 213 6.21 -3.07 11.01
C ILE A 213 6.90 -3.80 12.14
N VAL A 214 6.12 -4.28 13.13
CA VAL A 214 6.67 -4.94 14.31
C VAL A 214 7.52 -6.15 13.89
N LEU A 215 7.00 -6.98 12.99
CA LEU A 215 7.72 -8.14 12.48
C LEU A 215 8.94 -7.75 11.66
N ALA A 216 8.89 -6.71 10.82
CA ALA A 216 10.05 -6.24 10.06
C ALA A 216 11.13 -5.65 10.97
N THR A 217 10.75 -4.89 12.00
CA THR A 217 11.69 -4.34 13.00
C THR A 217 12.33 -5.45 13.83
N LEU A 218 11.55 -6.43 14.29
CA LEU A 218 12.06 -7.60 15.00
C LEU A 218 12.98 -8.44 14.10
N ALA A 219 12.57 -8.71 12.86
CA ALA A 219 13.37 -9.45 11.90
C ALA A 219 14.67 -8.72 11.58
N GLY A 220 14.64 -7.39 11.39
CA GLY A 220 15.84 -6.58 11.21
C GLY A 220 16.77 -6.64 12.43
N ALA A 221 16.22 -6.54 13.64
CA ALA A 221 17.00 -6.62 14.87
C ALA A 221 17.67 -8.00 15.06
N ILE A 222 16.98 -9.08 14.71
CA ILE A 222 17.48 -10.45 14.87
C ILE A 222 18.43 -10.85 13.74
N LEU A 223 18.05 -10.62 12.48
CA LEU A 223 18.79 -11.09 11.29
C LEU A 223 19.98 -10.21 10.93
N LEU A 224 19.86 -8.89 11.11
CA LEU A 224 20.91 -7.93 10.78
C LEU A 224 21.73 -7.52 12.01
N HIS A 225 21.38 -8.04 13.20
CA HIS A 225 21.90 -7.60 14.51
C HIS A 225 21.79 -6.07 14.71
N ASP A 226 20.86 -5.44 14.00
CA ASP A 226 20.70 -4.00 14.02
C ASP A 226 20.05 -3.61 15.35
N ARG A 227 20.75 -2.88 16.22
CA ARG A 227 20.20 -2.52 17.53
C ARG A 227 19.13 -1.46 17.31
N PRO A 228 17.84 -1.74 17.55
CA PRO A 228 16.80 -0.75 17.35
C PRO A 228 17.12 0.48 18.22
N ASN A 229 17.26 1.64 17.58
CA ASN A 229 17.47 2.89 18.28
C ASN A 229 16.34 3.10 19.30
N LYS A 230 16.60 3.73 20.46
CA LYS A 230 15.60 3.93 21.52
C LYS A 230 14.28 4.51 20.96
N GLN A 231 14.38 5.43 20.00
CA GLN A 231 13.23 6.03 19.31
C GLN A 231 12.41 5.03 18.48
N ALA A 232 13.03 4.03 17.84
CA ALA A 232 12.33 2.98 17.11
C ALA A 232 11.62 2.01 18.07
N LEU A 233 12.20 1.77 19.25
CA LEU A 233 11.59 0.95 20.30
C LEU A 233 10.32 1.61 20.87
N TRP A 234 10.36 2.92 21.13
CA TRP A 234 9.19 3.70 21.55
C TRP A 234 8.14 3.88 20.45
N GLY A 235 8.49 3.70 19.17
CA GLY A 235 7.53 3.72 18.07
C GLY A 235 6.83 2.38 17.84
N VAL A 236 7.35 1.29 18.41
CA VAL A 236 6.80 -0.06 18.35
C VAL A 236 5.98 -0.41 19.60
N ALA A 237 6.35 0.14 20.76
CA ALA A 237 5.65 0.02 22.04
C ALA A 237 4.43 0.96 22.13
#